data_AF-A0A6I9WML9-F1
#
_entry.id   AF-A0A6I9WML9-F1
#
_cell.length_a   1.000
_cell.length_b   1.000
_cell.length_c   1.000
_cell.angle_alpha   90.00
_cell.angle_beta   90.00
_cell.angle_gamma   90.00
#
_symmetry.space_group_name_H-M   'P 1'
#
loop_
_entity.id
_entity.type
_entity.pdbx_description
1 polymer ?
#
loop_
_entity_poly.entity_id
_entity_poly.type
_entity_poly.pdbx_seq_one_letter_code
_entity_poly.pdbx_strand_id
1 'polypeptide(L)'
;MGPVSYVKLRIGNNRGNQILLPYVIWKTFIEKRVDIEQLVQSIAPSSLLIHDLIIELVQMRNTNIVKFTLRDTCLYMKPSTVFFLFELEHCVEHVYYRIYENIYGVSEKFKQFINFLRRNCITDKHIAIKTLRESDIFDKTSIIGYESLAYAIDNIVHYALHDQ
;
A
#
# COMPACT_ATOMS: atom_id res chain seq x y z
N MET A 1 -4.49 5.73 -22.08
CA MET A 1 -4.05 4.42 -21.51
C MET A 1 -4.25 4.53 -20.02
N GLY A 2 -5.17 3.75 -19.43
CA GLY A 2 -5.54 3.92 -18.02
C GLY A 2 -4.37 3.73 -17.05
N PRO A 3 -4.48 4.24 -15.81
CA PRO A 3 -3.42 4.16 -14.81
C PRO A 3 -3.05 2.70 -14.50
N VAL A 4 -1.76 2.45 -14.29
CA VAL A 4 -1.26 1.15 -13.87
C VAL A 4 -1.67 0.91 -12.42
N SER A 5 -2.36 -0.20 -12.14
CA SER A 5 -2.66 -0.61 -10.77
C SER A 5 -1.43 -1.22 -10.10
N TYR A 6 -1.27 -0.98 -8.80
CA TYR A 6 -0.12 -1.47 -8.04
C TYR A 6 -0.47 -1.59 -6.56
N VAL A 7 0.30 -2.40 -5.83
CA VAL A 7 0.13 -2.59 -4.38
C VAL A 7 1.09 -1.68 -3.62
N LYS A 8 0.58 -1.04 -2.57
CA LYS A 8 1.36 -0.23 -1.63
C LYS A 8 1.36 -0.90 -0.26
N LEU A 9 2.54 -1.17 0.28
CA LEU A 9 2.71 -1.53 1.68
C LEU A 9 3.04 -0.27 2.49
N ARG A 10 2.40 -0.10 3.64
CA ARG A 10 2.64 1.03 4.54
C ARG A 10 2.86 0.50 5.96
N ILE A 11 3.86 1.05 6.63
CA ILE A 11 4.03 0.89 8.07
C ILE A 11 3.64 2.20 8.71
N GLY A 12 2.87 2.16 9.80
CA GLY A 12 2.43 3.36 10.49
C GLY A 12 2.38 3.19 11.99
N ASN A 13 2.23 4.31 12.69
CA ASN A 13 2.00 4.33 14.13
C ASN A 13 0.56 4.78 14.46
N ASN A 14 0.20 4.70 15.74
CA ASN A 14 -1.11 5.12 16.25
C ASN A 14 -1.36 6.64 16.24
N ARG A 15 -0.40 7.44 15.77
CA ARG A 15 -0.52 8.90 15.62
C ARG A 15 -0.78 9.32 14.17
N GLY A 16 -0.97 8.36 13.27
CA GLY A 16 -1.19 8.63 11.84
C GLY A 16 0.08 8.86 11.03
N ASN A 17 1.26 8.78 11.63
CA ASN A 17 2.51 8.81 10.85
C ASN A 17 2.65 7.49 10.08
N GLN A 18 3.05 7.58 8.81
CA GLN A 18 3.19 6.41 7.95
C GLN A 18 4.41 6.53 7.05
N ILE A 19 5.14 5.43 6.88
CA ILE A 19 6.15 5.26 5.85
C ILE A 19 5.56 4.37 4.76
N LEU A 20 5.63 4.84 3.51
CA LEU A 20 5.37 4.00 2.34
C LEU A 20 6.57 3.10 2.15
N LEU A 21 6.44 1.82 2.51
CA LEU A 21 7.52 0.85 2.44
C LEU A 21 7.37 0.04 1.15
N PRO A 22 8.23 0.22 0.13
CA PRO A 22 8.22 -0.64 -1.04
C PRO A 22 8.41 -2.11 -0.65
N TYR A 23 7.71 -3.02 -1.32
CA TYR A 23 7.78 -4.45 -1.01
C TYR A 23 9.20 -5.03 -1.13
N VAL A 24 10.02 -4.51 -2.04
CA VAL A 24 11.44 -4.89 -2.12
C VAL A 24 12.22 -4.53 -0.85
N ILE A 25 11.94 -3.37 -0.24
CA ILE A 25 12.56 -2.96 1.03
C ILE A 25 12.05 -3.84 2.17
N TRP A 26 10.76 -4.20 2.18
CA TRP A 26 10.21 -5.16 3.14
C TRP A 26 10.93 -6.50 3.09
N LYS A 27 11.12 -7.09 1.90
CA LYS A 27 11.84 -8.36 1.77
C LYS A 27 13.27 -8.27 2.28
N THR A 28 14.02 -7.24 1.89
CA THR A 28 15.39 -7.06 2.38
C THR A 28 15.43 -6.79 3.90
N PHE A 29 14.41 -6.13 4.45
CA PHE A 29 14.25 -5.95 5.90
C PHE A 29 14.10 -7.29 6.63
N ILE A 30 13.28 -8.20 6.10
CA ILE A 30 13.14 -9.57 6.62
C ILE A 30 14.44 -10.37 6.46
N GLU A 31 15.09 -10.32 5.31
CA GLU A 31 16.36 -11.02 5.04
C GLU A 31 17.48 -10.57 5.99
N LYS A 32 17.48 -9.29 6.39
CA LYS A 32 18.44 -8.71 7.33
C LYS A 32 18.03 -8.82 8.80
N ARG A 33 17.10 -9.73 9.15
CA ARG A 33 16.62 -9.95 10.54
C ARG A 33 17.76 -10.00 11.56
N VAL A 34 18.79 -10.81 11.31
CA VAL A 34 19.94 -10.98 12.21
C VAL A 34 20.74 -9.68 12.38
N ASP A 35 20.99 -8.95 11.30
CA ASP A 35 21.70 -7.66 11.35
C ASP A 35 20.92 -6.62 12.17
N ILE A 36 19.59 -6.60 12.02
CA ILE A 36 18.70 -5.69 12.73
C ILE A 36 18.59 -6.07 14.20
N GLU A 37 18.53 -7.36 14.53
CA GLU A 37 18.55 -7.84 15.92
C GLU A 37 19.85 -7.43 16.63
N GLN A 38 20.99 -7.59 15.96
CA GLN A 38 22.29 -7.12 16.47
C GLN A 38 22.33 -5.59 16.64
N LEU A 39 21.82 -4.85 15.66
CA LEU A 39 21.69 -3.39 15.74
C LEU A 39 20.89 -2.96 16.98
N VAL A 40 19.74 -3.59 17.21
CA VAL A 40 18.82 -3.26 18.30
C VAL A 40 19.38 -3.61 19.68
N GLN A 41 20.25 -4.62 19.75
CA GLN A 41 20.95 -5.03 20.98
C GLN A 41 22.25 -4.24 21.23
N SER A 42 22.65 -3.36 20.33
CA SER A 42 23.86 -2.55 20.47
C SER A 42 23.80 -1.62 21.69
N ILE A 43 24.95 -1.44 22.33
CA ILE A 43 25.13 -0.52 23.47
C ILE A 43 25.31 0.92 22.97
N ALA A 44 25.82 1.09 21.75
CA ALA A 44 26.10 2.39 21.15
C ALA A 44 25.08 2.74 20.05
N PRO A 45 24.79 4.03 19.84
CA PRO A 45 24.04 4.48 18.68
C PRO A 45 24.69 3.94 17.40
N SER A 46 23.87 3.33 16.57
CA SER A 46 24.30 2.65 15.35
C SER A 46 23.18 2.72 14.31
N SER A 47 23.55 2.55 13.05
CA SER A 47 22.62 2.62 11.93
C SER A 47 22.85 1.50 10.92
N LEU A 48 21.77 1.04 10.31
CA LEU A 48 21.77 0.09 9.20
C LEU A 48 21.01 0.69 8.02
N LEU A 49 21.60 0.62 6.82
CA LEU A 49 20.96 1.04 5.58
C LEU A 49 20.42 -0.17 4.81
N ILE A 50 19.16 -0.10 4.42
CA ILE A 50 18.47 -1.09 3.59
C ILE A 50 17.83 -0.36 2.41
N HIS A 51 18.48 -0.39 1.24
CA HIS A 51 18.13 0.50 0.12
C HIS A 51 18.10 1.96 0.60
N ASP A 52 16.94 2.62 0.56
CA ASP A 52 16.74 3.99 1.02
C ASP A 52 16.24 4.06 2.48
N LEU A 53 15.96 2.91 3.13
CA LEU A 53 15.50 2.85 4.51
C LEU A 53 16.69 2.86 5.46
N ILE A 54 16.79 3.89 6.28
CA ILE A 54 17.76 4.01 7.36
C ILE A 54 17.09 3.55 8.66
N ILE A 55 17.69 2.57 9.32
CA ILE A 55 17.27 2.07 10.63
C ILE A 55 18.33 2.48 11.64
N GLU A 56 17.96 3.28 12.64
CA GLU A 56 18.87 3.82 13.63
C GLU A 56 18.44 3.42 15.04
N LEU A 57 19.38 3.01 15.88
CA LEU A 57 19.15 2.91 17.32
C LEU A 57 19.44 4.27 17.96
N VAL A 58 18.41 4.91 18.50
CA VAL A 58 18.49 6.23 19.14
C VAL A 58 18.04 6.14 20.59
N GLN A 59 18.53 7.06 21.43
CA GLN A 59 18.12 7.14 22.82
C GLN A 59 17.08 8.26 23.00
N MET A 60 15.91 7.93 23.56
CA MET A 60 14.88 8.90 23.93
C MET A 60 14.49 8.68 25.38
N ARG A 61 14.69 9.70 26.23
CA ARG A 61 14.34 9.64 27.66
C ARG A 61 14.91 8.40 28.37
N ASN A 62 16.19 8.11 28.12
CA ASN A 62 16.92 6.93 28.64
C ASN A 62 16.37 5.57 28.18
N THR A 63 15.57 5.54 27.11
CA THR A 63 15.10 4.30 26.48
C THR A 63 15.61 4.18 25.06
N ASN A 64 15.99 2.97 24.67
CA ASN A 64 16.39 2.67 23.29
C ASN A 64 15.14 2.62 22.41
N ILE A 65 15.17 3.38 21.33
CA ILE A 65 14.11 3.49 20.34
C ILE A 65 14.74 3.23 18.97
N VAL A 66 14.03 2.49 18.13
CA VAL A 66 14.44 2.27 16.76
C VAL A 66 13.74 3.30 15.88
N LYS A 67 14.53 4.10 15.17
CA LYS A 67 14.05 5.11 14.23
C LYS A 67 14.20 4.57 12.82
N PHE A 68 13.08 4.46 12.12
CA PHE A 68 13.04 4.19 10.68
C PHE A 68 12.94 5.52 9.97
N THR A 69 13.83 5.79 9.03
CA THR A 69 13.79 6.96 8.16
C THR A 69 13.78 6.48 6.72
N LEU A 70 12.77 6.88 5.96
CA LEU A 70 12.69 6.60 4.52
C LEU A 70 12.27 7.88 3.81
N ARG A 71 13.17 8.42 2.99
CA ARG A 71 13.05 9.77 2.42
C ARG A 71 12.90 10.80 3.55
N ASP A 72 11.86 11.63 3.51
CA ASP A 72 11.63 12.70 4.50
C ASP A 72 10.69 12.29 5.65
N THR A 73 10.32 11.01 5.74
CA THR A 73 9.41 10.52 6.77
C THR A 73 10.13 9.62 7.77
N CYS A 74 9.83 9.82 9.05
CA CYS A 74 10.37 9.01 10.13
C CYS A 74 9.27 8.33 10.97
N LEU A 75 9.59 7.13 11.44
CA LEU A 75 8.81 6.39 12.44
C LEU A 75 9.71 5.97 13.58
N TYR A 76 9.19 6.12 14.79
CA TYR A 76 9.86 5.72 16.02
C TYR A 76 9.12 4.55 16.62
N MET A 77 9.84 3.46 16.88
CA MET A 77 9.28 2.21 17.35
C MET A 77 10.10 1.67 18.53
N LYS A 78 9.45 0.95 19.43
CA LYS A 78 10.19 0.18 20.44
C LYS A 78 10.88 -1.00 19.76
N PRO A 79 12.04 -1.45 20.28
CA PRO A 79 12.67 -2.72 19.88
C PRO A 79 11.69 -3.88 19.72
N SER A 80 10.80 -4.08 20.71
CA SER A 80 9.79 -5.15 20.67
C SER A 80 8.80 -5.01 19.51
N THR A 81 8.48 -3.79 19.09
CA THR A 81 7.63 -3.56 17.92
C THR A 81 8.35 -3.92 16.63
N VAL A 82 9.65 -3.63 16.52
CA VAL A 82 10.46 -4.04 15.36
C VAL A 82 10.53 -5.56 15.27
N PHE A 83 10.75 -6.25 16.38
CA PHE A 83 10.74 -7.72 16.40
C PHE A 83 9.38 -8.30 16.06
N PHE A 84 8.29 -7.67 16.53
CA PHE A 84 6.94 -8.08 16.14
C PHE A 84 6.69 -7.94 14.63
N LEU A 85 7.33 -7.00 13.92
CA LEU A 85 7.21 -6.92 12.46
C LEU A 85 7.73 -8.19 11.79
N PHE A 86 8.75 -8.85 12.33
CA PHE A 86 9.26 -10.09 11.78
C PHE A 86 8.26 -11.25 11.90
N GLU A 87 7.46 -11.27 12.96
CA GLU A 87 6.38 -12.26 13.14
C GLU A 87 5.25 -12.07 12.11
N LEU A 88 5.16 -10.89 11.48
CA LEU A 88 4.18 -10.60 10.45
C LEU A 88 4.63 -11.03 9.04
N GLU A 89 5.84 -11.56 8.87
CA GLU A 89 6.40 -11.97 7.57
C GLU A 89 5.40 -12.76 6.73
N HIS A 90 4.96 -13.92 7.21
CA HIS A 90 4.02 -14.78 6.47
C HIS A 90 2.67 -14.11 6.20
N CYS A 91 2.19 -13.28 7.13
CA CYS A 91 0.93 -12.55 6.97
C CYS A 91 1.03 -11.51 5.85
N VAL A 92 2.11 -10.71 5.87
CA VAL A 92 2.36 -9.68 4.85
C VAL A 92 2.56 -10.32 3.48
N GLU A 93 3.35 -11.39 3.39
CA GLU A 93 3.56 -12.14 2.15
C GLU A 93 2.22 -12.67 1.60
N HIS A 94 1.44 -13.36 2.43
CA HIS A 94 0.16 -13.93 2.00
C HIS A 94 -0.83 -12.86 1.51
N VAL A 95 -0.98 -11.76 2.26
CA VAL A 95 -1.87 -10.66 1.89
C VAL A 95 -1.36 -9.93 0.64
N TYR A 96 -0.04 -9.70 0.55
CA TYR A 96 0.55 -9.03 -0.60
C TYR A 96 0.30 -9.81 -1.89
N TYR A 97 0.60 -11.12 -1.93
CA TYR A 97 0.36 -11.93 -3.13
C TYR A 97 -1.12 -12.04 -3.48
N ARG A 98 -1.99 -12.22 -2.48
CA ARG A 98 -3.44 -12.24 -2.70
C ARG A 98 -3.95 -10.94 -3.35
N ILE A 99 -3.45 -9.78 -2.92
CA ILE A 99 -3.82 -8.50 -3.54
C ILE A 99 -3.15 -8.35 -4.91
N TYR A 100 -1.89 -8.78 -5.04
CA TYR A 100 -1.11 -8.70 -6.28
C TYR A 100 -1.77 -9.49 -7.42
N GLU A 101 -2.26 -10.70 -7.15
CA GLU A 101 -3.01 -11.52 -8.12
C GLU A 101 -4.28 -10.82 -8.63
N ASN A 102 -4.88 -9.95 -7.81
CA ASN A 102 -6.06 -9.19 -8.17
C ASN A 102 -5.76 -7.91 -8.97
N ILE A 103 -4.49 -7.48 -9.09
CA ILE A 103 -4.10 -6.25 -9.83
C ILE A 103 -4.66 -6.27 -11.26
N TYR A 104 -4.55 -7.41 -11.94
CA TYR A 104 -5.05 -7.55 -13.31
C TYR A 104 -6.57 -7.38 -13.35
N GLY A 105 -7.31 -8.08 -12.47
CA GLY A 105 -8.76 -7.98 -12.37
C GLY A 105 -9.23 -6.56 -12.07
N VAL A 106 -8.56 -5.86 -11.15
CA VAL A 106 -8.82 -4.45 -10.84
C VAL A 106 -8.58 -3.56 -12.06
N SER A 107 -7.44 -3.73 -12.75
CA SER A 107 -7.08 -2.92 -13.91
C SER A 107 -8.04 -3.11 -15.07
N GLU A 108 -8.41 -4.36 -15.37
CA GLU A 108 -9.38 -4.66 -16.42
C GLU A 108 -10.76 -4.14 -16.05
N LYS A 109 -11.19 -4.28 -14.80
CA LYS A 109 -12.48 -3.75 -14.36
C LYS A 109 -12.54 -2.23 -14.47
N PHE A 110 -11.48 -1.57 -14.07
CA PHE A 110 -11.34 -0.12 -14.17
C PHE A 110 -11.45 0.36 -15.62
N LYS A 111 -10.75 -0.30 -16.55
CA LYS A 111 -10.86 -0.01 -18.00
C LYS A 111 -12.26 -0.27 -18.55
N GLN A 112 -12.90 -1.38 -18.15
CA GLN A 112 -14.27 -1.70 -18.56
C GLN A 112 -15.24 -0.58 -18.15
N PHE A 113 -15.15 -0.10 -16.91
CA PHE A 113 -15.99 0.98 -16.41
C PHE A 113 -15.74 2.30 -17.18
N ILE A 114 -14.48 2.69 -17.40
CA ILE A 114 -14.14 3.88 -18.21
C ILE A 114 -14.76 3.78 -19.61
N ASN A 115 -14.52 2.66 -20.30
CA ASN A 115 -15.00 2.46 -21.67
C ASN A 115 -16.52 2.48 -21.75
N PHE A 116 -17.21 1.90 -20.76
CA PHE A 116 -18.65 1.89 -20.70
C PHE A 116 -19.23 3.29 -20.47
N LEU A 117 -18.72 4.04 -19.49
CA LEU A 117 -19.19 5.41 -19.24
C LEU A 117 -18.96 6.30 -20.46
N ARG A 118 -17.78 6.17 -21.10
CA ARG A 118 -17.43 6.93 -22.30
C ARG A 118 -18.37 6.66 -23.47
N ARG A 119 -18.66 5.38 -23.77
CA ARG A 119 -19.59 4.98 -24.84
C ARG A 119 -21.00 5.52 -24.63
N ASN A 120 -21.41 5.69 -23.37
CA ASN A 120 -22.73 6.19 -23.00
C ASN A 120 -22.73 7.69 -22.68
N CYS A 121 -21.61 8.40 -22.90
CA CYS A 121 -21.45 9.83 -22.62
C CYS A 121 -21.84 10.23 -21.18
N ILE A 122 -21.55 9.36 -20.21
CA ILE A 122 -21.92 9.59 -18.80
C ILE A 122 -20.79 10.32 -18.09
N THR A 123 -21.11 11.50 -17.59
CA THR A 123 -20.13 12.43 -16.98
C THR A 123 -20.44 12.75 -15.51
N ASP A 124 -21.70 12.58 -15.11
CA ASP A 124 -22.13 12.77 -13.72
C ASP A 124 -21.82 11.54 -12.87
N LYS A 125 -21.26 11.77 -11.68
CA LYS A 125 -20.86 10.71 -10.73
C LYS A 125 -22.03 9.86 -10.25
N HIS A 126 -23.16 10.49 -9.90
CA HIS A 126 -24.31 9.76 -9.35
C HIS A 126 -24.97 8.91 -10.43
N ILE A 127 -25.09 9.45 -11.64
CA ILE A 127 -25.58 8.71 -12.81
C ILE A 127 -24.62 7.57 -13.13
N ALA A 128 -23.30 7.81 -13.15
CA ALA A 128 -22.28 6.78 -13.41
C ALA A 128 -22.40 5.59 -12.47
N ILE A 129 -22.53 5.81 -11.16
CA ILE A 129 -22.69 4.72 -10.18
C ILE A 129 -23.94 3.89 -10.48
N LYS A 130 -25.07 4.56 -10.74
CA LYS A 130 -26.34 3.88 -11.02
C LYS A 130 -26.23 3.05 -12.30
N THR A 131 -25.79 3.67 -13.40
CA THR A 131 -25.72 3.00 -14.70
C THR A 131 -24.71 1.85 -14.69
N LEU A 132 -23.56 2.01 -14.03
CA LEU A 132 -22.60 0.90 -13.89
C LEU A 132 -23.22 -0.26 -13.11
N ARG A 133 -23.91 -0.02 -11.99
CA ARG A 133 -24.56 -1.11 -11.21
C ARG A 133 -25.67 -1.84 -11.96
N GLU A 134 -26.34 -1.15 -12.88
CA GLU A 134 -27.42 -1.70 -13.71
C GLU A 134 -26.90 -2.36 -15.00
N SER A 135 -25.62 -2.14 -15.34
CA SER A 135 -25.01 -2.69 -16.56
C SER A 135 -24.66 -4.18 -16.46
N ASP A 136 -24.62 -4.83 -17.61
CA ASP A 136 -24.18 -6.22 -17.80
C ASP A 136 -22.69 -6.42 -17.45
N ILE A 137 -21.88 -5.37 -17.59
CA ILE A 137 -20.48 -5.41 -17.20
C ILE A 137 -20.29 -5.40 -15.67
N PHE A 138 -21.32 -5.22 -14.84
CA PHE A 138 -21.18 -5.24 -13.38
C PHE A 138 -21.62 -6.59 -12.79
N ASP A 139 -20.63 -7.40 -12.43
CA ASP A 139 -20.86 -8.67 -11.73
C ASP A 139 -21.10 -8.41 -10.24
N LYS A 140 -22.33 -8.67 -9.78
CA LYS A 140 -22.76 -8.50 -8.39
C LYS A 140 -22.12 -9.49 -7.41
N THR A 141 -21.43 -10.52 -7.89
CA THR A 141 -20.68 -11.47 -7.07
C THR A 141 -19.21 -11.06 -6.92
N SER A 142 -18.72 -10.15 -7.77
CA SER A 142 -17.34 -9.69 -7.76
C SER A 142 -17.12 -8.54 -6.77
N ILE A 143 -16.27 -8.76 -5.77
CA ILE A 143 -15.88 -7.71 -4.81
C ILE A 143 -15.16 -6.54 -5.50
N ILE A 144 -14.38 -6.82 -6.55
CA ILE A 144 -13.60 -5.80 -7.29
C ILE A 144 -14.51 -4.70 -7.85
N GLY A 145 -15.69 -5.08 -8.35
CA GLY A 145 -16.66 -4.11 -8.88
C GLY A 145 -17.13 -3.14 -7.81
N TYR A 146 -17.53 -3.65 -6.64
CA TYR A 146 -17.98 -2.81 -5.53
C TYR A 146 -16.87 -1.91 -4.99
N GLU A 147 -15.68 -2.46 -4.76
CA GLU A 147 -14.51 -1.72 -4.27
C GLU A 147 -14.11 -0.60 -5.25
N SER A 148 -14.13 -0.89 -6.56
CA SER A 148 -13.84 0.10 -7.59
C SER A 148 -14.85 1.25 -7.59
N LEU A 149 -16.14 0.98 -7.42
CA LEU A 149 -17.16 2.03 -7.32
C LEU A 149 -17.06 2.82 -6.01
N ALA A 150 -16.71 2.17 -4.89
CA ALA A 150 -16.60 2.82 -3.60
C ALA A 150 -15.41 3.78 -3.53
N TYR A 151 -14.25 3.36 -4.04
CA TYR A 151 -12.99 4.08 -3.84
C TYR A 151 -12.43 4.76 -5.08
N ALA A 152 -12.85 4.35 -6.28
CA ALA A 152 -12.21 4.80 -7.51
C ALA A 152 -13.16 5.51 -8.48
N ILE A 153 -14.44 5.69 -8.13
CA ILE A 153 -15.44 6.29 -9.05
C ILE A 153 -15.04 7.68 -9.55
N ASP A 154 -14.45 8.52 -8.70
CA ASP A 154 -14.00 9.86 -9.11
C ASP A 154 -12.94 9.77 -10.21
N ASN A 155 -11.99 8.84 -10.05
CA ASN A 155 -10.99 8.57 -11.08
C ASN A 155 -11.61 7.97 -12.33
N ILE A 156 -12.52 7.00 -12.19
CA ILE A 156 -13.20 6.34 -13.33
C ILE A 156 -13.91 7.39 -14.20
N VAL A 157 -14.69 8.29 -13.57
CA VAL A 157 -15.41 9.37 -14.27
C VAL A 157 -14.42 10.35 -14.89
N HIS A 158 -13.37 10.74 -14.16
CA HIS A 158 -12.33 11.63 -14.68
C HIS A 158 -11.65 11.06 -15.95
N TYR A 159 -11.22 9.79 -15.93
CA TYR A 159 -10.59 9.15 -17.07
C TYR A 159 -11.56 8.85 -18.22
N ALA A 160 -12.85 8.62 -17.93
CA ALA A 160 -13.87 8.49 -18.97
C ALA A 160 -13.97 9.77 -19.81
N LEU A 161 -13.77 10.93 -19.19
CA LEU A 161 -13.85 12.28 -19.77
C LEU A 161 -12.57 12.73 -20.50
N HIS A 162 -11.37 12.46 -19.95
CA HIS A 162 -10.14 13.18 -20.33
C HIS A 162 -9.08 12.33 -21.06
N ASP A 163 -9.20 11.00 -21.08
CA ASP A 163 -8.15 10.12 -21.63
C ASP A 163 -8.53 9.62 -23.04
N GLN A 164 -8.19 10.39 -24.09
CA GLN A 164 -8.34 9.96 -25.49
C GLN A 164 -7.26 8.94 -25.87
#